data_AF-A0A557P031-F1
#
_entry.id   AF-A0A557P031-F1
#
_cell.length_a   1.000
_cell.length_b   1.000
_cell.length_c   1.000
_cell.angle_alpha   90.00
_cell.angle_beta   90.00
_cell.angle_gamma   90.00
#
_symmetry.space_group_name_H-M   'P 1'
#
loop_
_entity.id
_entity.type
_entity.pdbx_description
1 polymer ?
#
loop_
_entity_poly.entity_id
_entity_poly.type
_entity_poly.pdbx_seq_one_letter_code
_entity_poly.pdbx_strand_id
1 'polypeptide(L)'
;MYTTPSGFVSNIKDLDDFQDSYLTQFRKNGVVEGSYNRYEGHIAQFYEVAKQKYQDLDKYSQEYVVLTSILGGFITELSTEEVSIITPVLIEILSYLPDHAIESEVDFQNASIRLKSLLSDCTRTVLIGHSQGNFYANALVNEIVNTYTYPNGIRLSDYPMLGMMSIASPASSVGGNFGHNNPSLVGVLTNNNDIVMAAVQDLLGAVPANYDAVDNLLDATGHSLADSYLHLHGQASVIASKVSSITTNLYPMPLFEQHPSSSSAISHIGYSEISDLLDIRFKHGGGYRYHNVPSQVWDSFYWSTSHGSYFNRNIKDKYAFEKIED
;
A
#
# COMPACT_ATOMS: atom_id res chain seq x y z
N MET A 1 -12.91 15.23 -5.50
CA MET A 1 -11.57 14.73 -5.13
C MET A 1 -11.47 14.41 -3.64
N TYR A 2 -12.19 15.12 -2.77
CA TYR A 2 -12.18 14.88 -1.32
C TYR A 2 -13.11 13.74 -0.89
N THR A 3 -12.57 12.81 -0.10
CA THR A 3 -13.38 11.81 0.59
C THR A 3 -13.93 12.45 1.86
N THR A 4 -15.23 12.36 2.11
CA THR A 4 -15.82 12.85 3.38
C THR A 4 -15.47 11.90 4.54
N PRO A 5 -15.61 12.31 5.80
CA PRO A 5 -15.41 11.38 6.92
C PRO A 5 -16.30 10.12 6.84
N SER A 6 -17.54 10.26 6.35
CA SER A 6 -18.44 9.12 6.11
C SER A 6 -18.01 8.28 4.91
N GLY A 7 -17.55 8.92 3.82
CA GLY A 7 -16.97 8.23 2.67
C GLY A 7 -15.73 7.43 3.04
N PHE A 8 -14.88 7.95 3.94
CA PHE A 8 -13.70 7.23 4.43
C PHE A 8 -14.10 5.97 5.20
N VAL A 9 -15.09 6.05 6.08
CA VAL A 9 -15.60 4.87 6.80
C VAL A 9 -16.19 3.85 5.83
N SER A 10 -16.90 4.29 4.78
CA SER A 10 -17.38 3.40 3.72
C SER A 10 -16.22 2.71 3.01
N ASN A 11 -15.23 3.48 2.55
CA ASN A 11 -14.06 2.95 1.86
C ASN A 11 -13.28 1.92 2.69
N ILE A 12 -13.17 2.11 4.01
CA ILE A 12 -12.56 1.13 4.92
C ILE A 12 -13.37 -0.17 4.93
N LYS A 13 -14.70 -0.07 4.97
CA LYS A 13 -15.56 -1.24 4.88
C LYS A 13 -15.44 -1.94 3.52
N ASP A 14 -15.44 -1.19 2.42
CA ASP A 14 -15.34 -1.76 1.08
C ASP A 14 -13.98 -2.46 0.87
N LEU A 15 -12.90 -1.95 1.48
CA LEU A 15 -11.60 -2.64 1.53
C LEU A 15 -11.62 -3.91 2.39
N ASP A 16 -12.35 -3.88 3.51
CA ASP A 16 -12.53 -5.03 4.40
C ASP A 16 -13.30 -6.16 3.71
N ASP A 17 -14.40 -5.82 3.03
CA ASP A 17 -15.22 -6.72 2.21
C ASP A 17 -14.44 -7.24 0.98
N PHE A 18 -13.61 -6.39 0.36
CA PHE A 18 -12.69 -6.78 -0.71
C PHE A 18 -11.69 -7.84 -0.26
N GLN A 19 -11.07 -7.65 0.92
CA GLN A 19 -10.14 -8.62 1.48
C GLN A 19 -10.83 -9.98 1.72
N ASP A 20 -12.01 -9.95 2.32
CA ASP A 20 -12.78 -11.17 2.61
C ASP A 20 -13.27 -11.89 1.35
N SER A 21 -13.43 -11.16 0.24
CA SER A 21 -13.89 -11.72 -1.04
C SER A 21 -12.76 -12.26 -1.91
N TYR A 22 -11.62 -11.56 -1.98
CA TYR A 22 -10.58 -11.84 -2.97
C TYR A 22 -9.24 -12.32 -2.40
N LEU A 23 -9.01 -12.18 -1.09
CA LEU A 23 -7.74 -12.50 -0.43
C LEU A 23 -7.89 -13.62 0.61
N THR A 24 -8.89 -14.49 0.44
CA THR A 24 -9.28 -15.58 1.36
C THR A 24 -8.16 -16.57 1.67
N GLN A 25 -7.15 -16.67 0.81
CA GLN A 25 -5.96 -17.50 1.02
C GLN A 25 -5.05 -16.96 2.14
N PHE A 26 -5.19 -15.70 2.53
CA PHE A 26 -4.42 -15.11 3.63
C PHE A 26 -5.30 -14.97 4.87
N ARG A 27 -4.78 -15.44 6.01
CA ARG A 27 -5.42 -15.19 7.30
C ARG A 27 -5.37 -13.69 7.62
N LYS A 28 -6.55 -13.09 7.75
CA LYS A 28 -6.73 -11.69 8.12
C LYS A 28 -6.33 -11.45 9.58
N ASN A 29 -5.63 -10.34 9.84
CA ASN A 29 -5.23 -9.90 11.18
C ASN A 29 -6.05 -8.67 11.60
N GLY A 30 -7.27 -8.90 12.11
CA GLY A 30 -8.18 -7.83 12.51
C GLY A 30 -9.03 -7.30 11.35
N VAL A 31 -9.42 -6.04 11.43
CA VAL A 31 -10.15 -5.34 10.35
C VAL A 31 -9.20 -4.40 9.63
N VAL A 32 -9.55 -3.98 8.41
CA VAL A 32 -8.78 -2.96 7.70
C VAL A 32 -8.71 -1.68 8.52
N GLU A 33 -7.50 -1.15 8.69
CA GLU A 33 -7.22 0.10 9.39
C GLU A 33 -6.79 1.20 8.41
N GLY A 34 -7.09 2.46 8.74
CA GLY A 34 -6.65 3.60 7.94
C GLY A 34 -6.63 4.90 8.73
N SER A 35 -6.08 5.94 8.11
CA SER A 35 -6.06 7.30 8.67
C SER A 35 -6.75 8.25 7.71
N TYR A 36 -7.65 9.06 8.25
CA TYR A 36 -8.35 10.09 7.51
C TYR A 36 -7.65 11.44 7.70
N ASN A 37 -7.30 12.10 6.60
CA ASN A 37 -6.73 13.44 6.63
C ASN A 37 -7.81 14.47 7.00
N ARG A 38 -7.63 15.18 8.12
CA ARG A 38 -8.53 16.22 8.62
C ARG A 38 -7.99 17.63 8.41
N TYR A 39 -6.68 17.79 8.18
CA TYR A 39 -6.03 19.11 8.20
C TYR A 39 -5.60 19.59 6.82
N GLU A 40 -6.28 20.62 6.34
CA GLU A 40 -6.20 21.16 4.99
C GLU A 40 -5.58 22.59 4.94
N GLY A 41 -4.61 22.90 5.81
CA GLY A 41 -4.03 24.25 5.91
C GLY A 41 -3.49 24.81 4.59
N HIS A 42 -2.97 23.94 3.73
CA HIS A 42 -2.41 24.28 2.42
C HIS A 42 -3.45 24.33 1.31
N ILE A 43 -4.57 23.62 1.48
CA ILE A 43 -5.72 23.72 0.58
C ILE A 43 -6.44 25.04 0.81
N ALA A 44 -6.47 25.56 2.04
CA ALA A 44 -6.91 26.93 2.27
C ALA A 44 -6.02 27.95 1.53
N GLN A 45 -4.69 27.72 1.47
CA GLN A 45 -3.77 28.56 0.70
C GLN A 45 -3.95 28.37 -0.82
N PHE A 46 -4.09 27.14 -1.31
CA PHE A 46 -4.44 26.82 -2.70
C PHE A 46 -5.75 27.51 -3.10
N TYR A 47 -6.78 27.40 -2.26
CA TYR A 47 -8.07 28.01 -2.47
C TYR A 47 -7.99 29.54 -2.49
N GLU A 48 -7.21 30.16 -1.59
CA GLU A 48 -7.02 31.62 -1.61
C GLU A 48 -6.20 32.10 -2.83
N VAL A 49 -5.17 31.37 -3.25
CA VAL A 49 -4.40 31.68 -4.47
C VAL A 49 -5.26 31.51 -5.72
N ALA A 50 -6.00 30.40 -5.83
CA ALA A 50 -6.92 30.16 -6.93
C ALA A 50 -8.07 31.17 -6.93
N LYS A 51 -8.53 31.60 -5.75
CA LYS A 51 -9.55 32.64 -5.58
C LYS A 51 -9.09 34.02 -6.05
N GLN A 52 -7.84 34.39 -5.78
CA GLN A 52 -7.25 35.61 -6.35
C GLN A 52 -7.16 35.50 -7.87
N LYS A 53 -6.69 34.36 -8.40
CA LYS A 53 -6.56 34.20 -9.85
C LYS A 53 -7.88 34.27 -10.61
N TYR A 54 -8.98 33.68 -10.14
CA TYR A 54 -10.25 33.83 -10.86
C TYR A 54 -10.86 35.23 -10.71
N GLN A 55 -10.56 35.97 -9.64
CA GLN A 55 -10.99 37.37 -9.52
C GLN A 55 -10.36 38.26 -10.59
N ASP A 56 -9.19 37.86 -11.11
CA ASP A 56 -8.47 38.53 -12.18
C ASP A 56 -8.92 38.07 -13.59
N LEU A 57 -9.75 37.02 -13.69
CA LEU A 57 -10.29 36.50 -14.95
C LEU A 57 -11.65 37.14 -15.29
N ASP A 58 -11.94 37.28 -16.60
CA ASP A 58 -13.29 37.66 -17.06
C ASP A 58 -14.28 36.53 -16.74
N LYS A 59 -15.42 36.86 -16.14
CA LYS A 59 -16.45 35.91 -15.69
C LYS A 59 -17.06 35.05 -16.80
N TYR A 60 -16.87 35.47 -18.05
CA TYR A 60 -17.32 34.76 -19.25
C TYR A 60 -16.17 34.05 -19.99
N SER A 61 -14.94 34.18 -19.48
CA SER A 61 -13.78 33.50 -20.06
C SER A 61 -13.86 32.01 -19.76
N GLN A 62 -13.34 31.21 -20.69
CA GLN A 62 -13.33 29.76 -20.55
C GLN A 62 -12.49 29.37 -19.33
N GLU A 63 -11.38 30.07 -19.08
CA GLU A 63 -10.53 29.91 -17.90
C GLU A 63 -11.29 30.14 -16.58
N TYR A 64 -12.18 31.13 -16.51
CA TYR A 64 -12.99 31.41 -15.32
C TYR A 64 -13.99 30.28 -15.03
N VAL A 65 -14.72 29.83 -16.06
CA VAL A 65 -15.70 28.75 -15.94
C VAL A 65 -15.03 27.47 -15.47
N VAL A 66 -13.86 27.16 -16.02
CA VAL A 66 -13.15 25.94 -15.64
C VAL A 66 -12.54 26.04 -14.23
N LEU A 67 -11.91 27.15 -13.86
CA LEU A 67 -11.32 27.30 -12.52
C LEU A 67 -12.39 27.26 -11.42
N THR A 68 -13.54 27.90 -11.65
CA THR A 68 -14.67 27.88 -10.70
C THR A 68 -15.34 26.51 -10.64
N SER A 69 -15.34 25.75 -11.74
CA SER A 69 -15.80 24.35 -11.75
C SER A 69 -14.88 23.44 -10.94
N ILE A 70 -13.55 23.62 -11.01
CA ILE A 70 -12.58 22.88 -10.19
C ILE A 70 -12.75 23.23 -8.69
N LEU A 71 -12.81 24.53 -8.36
CA LEU A 71 -12.94 24.99 -6.97
C LEU A 71 -14.31 24.68 -6.35
N GLY A 72 -15.36 24.61 -7.17
CA GLY A 72 -16.71 24.24 -6.76
C GLY A 72 -16.94 22.72 -6.66
N GLY A 73 -15.97 21.90 -7.10
CA GLY A 73 -16.07 20.44 -7.09
C GLY A 73 -16.86 19.84 -8.26
N PHE A 74 -17.13 20.62 -9.30
CA PHE A 74 -17.85 20.24 -10.53
C PHE A 74 -16.90 19.89 -11.69
N ILE A 75 -15.83 19.13 -11.40
CA ILE A 75 -14.84 18.70 -12.42
C ILE A 75 -15.48 17.79 -13.50
N THR A 76 -16.70 17.31 -13.26
CA THR A 76 -17.48 16.41 -14.11
C THR A 76 -17.97 17.00 -15.44
N GLU A 77 -17.75 18.29 -15.70
CA GLU A 77 -18.25 18.99 -16.91
C GLU A 77 -17.16 19.39 -17.90
N LEU A 78 -15.89 19.02 -17.66
CA LEU A 78 -14.77 19.51 -18.46
C LEU A 78 -14.43 18.55 -19.61
N SER A 79 -14.49 19.07 -20.84
CA SER A 79 -14.01 18.43 -22.05
C SER A 79 -12.47 18.40 -22.13
N THR A 80 -11.92 17.53 -22.97
CA THR A 80 -10.47 17.42 -23.20
C THR A 80 -9.83 18.74 -23.70
N GLU A 81 -10.60 19.58 -24.43
CA GLU A 81 -10.16 20.92 -24.85
C GLU A 81 -10.07 21.89 -23.66
N GLU A 82 -11.00 21.81 -22.71
CA GLU A 82 -10.99 22.62 -21.48
C GLU A 82 -9.84 22.23 -20.55
N VAL A 83 -9.40 20.97 -20.57
CA VAL A 83 -8.21 20.50 -19.83
C VAL A 83 -6.91 21.15 -20.36
N SER A 84 -6.78 21.37 -21.67
CA SER A 84 -5.59 22.04 -22.23
C SER A 84 -5.52 23.54 -21.88
N ILE A 85 -6.68 24.18 -21.65
CA ILE A 85 -6.76 25.60 -21.31
C ILE A 85 -6.32 25.85 -19.86
N ILE A 86 -6.54 24.89 -18.97
CA ILE A 86 -6.20 25.03 -17.54
C ILE A 86 -4.77 24.65 -17.17
N THR A 87 -4.05 23.94 -18.04
CA THR A 87 -2.69 23.47 -17.77
C THR A 87 -1.76 24.59 -17.29
N PRO A 88 -1.68 25.75 -17.97
CA PRO A 88 -0.79 26.83 -17.54
C PRO A 88 -1.22 27.45 -16.20
N VAL A 89 -2.52 27.58 -15.97
CA VAL A 89 -3.09 28.21 -14.77
C VAL A 89 -2.85 27.33 -13.54
N LEU A 90 -3.02 26.01 -13.67
CA LEU A 90 -2.76 25.06 -12.59
C LEU A 90 -1.26 24.96 -12.26
N ILE A 91 -0.38 24.91 -13.27
CA ILE A 91 1.07 24.95 -13.06
C ILE A 91 1.47 26.21 -12.28
N GLU A 92 0.88 27.35 -12.64
CA GLU A 92 1.16 28.62 -11.96
C GLU A 92 0.64 28.61 -10.51
N ILE A 93 -0.58 28.12 -10.25
CA ILE A 93 -1.13 28.00 -8.88
C ILE A 93 -0.26 27.08 -8.01
N LEU A 94 0.13 25.92 -8.54
CA LEU A 94 0.96 24.95 -7.84
C LEU A 94 2.36 25.50 -7.56
N SER A 95 2.88 26.41 -8.40
CA SER A 95 4.18 27.07 -8.17
C SER A 95 4.18 28.05 -6.98
N TYR A 96 3.00 28.46 -6.49
CA TYR A 96 2.85 29.33 -5.31
C TYR A 96 2.62 28.57 -4.01
N LEU A 97 2.43 27.24 -4.06
CA LEU A 97 2.36 26.43 -2.85
C LEU A 97 3.77 26.29 -2.27
N PRO A 98 3.95 26.55 -0.96
CA PRO A 98 5.25 26.31 -0.33
C PRO A 98 5.61 24.82 -0.43
N ASP A 99 6.90 24.50 -0.53
CA ASP A 99 7.41 23.14 -0.32
C ASP A 99 6.99 22.67 1.07
N HIS A 100 5.88 21.94 1.17
CA HIS A 100 5.40 21.38 2.42
C HIS A 100 5.81 19.92 2.54
N ALA A 101 6.55 19.63 3.60
CA ALA A 101 6.87 18.26 3.99
C ALA A 101 5.62 17.61 4.61
N ILE A 102 4.96 16.72 3.88
CA ILE A 102 3.82 15.90 4.33
C ILE A 102 4.15 15.23 5.68
N GLU A 103 5.41 14.88 5.90
CA GLU A 103 5.92 14.24 7.12
C GLU A 103 5.71 15.11 8.38
N SER A 104 5.59 16.43 8.23
CA SER A 104 5.38 17.35 9.34
C SER A 104 3.92 17.46 9.79
N GLU A 105 3.00 16.85 9.03
CA GLU A 105 1.57 16.95 9.30
C GLU A 105 1.12 16.00 10.40
N VAL A 106 0.14 16.44 11.21
CA VAL A 106 -0.45 15.63 12.28
C VAL A 106 -1.08 14.33 11.74
N ASP A 107 -1.73 14.40 10.59
CA ASP A 107 -2.40 13.24 9.99
C ASP A 107 -1.41 12.21 9.46
N PHE A 108 -0.27 12.66 8.92
CA PHE A 108 0.83 11.78 8.59
C PHE A 108 1.40 11.10 9.85
N GLN A 109 1.65 11.86 10.92
CA GLN A 109 2.17 11.30 12.17
C GLN A 109 1.21 10.26 12.78
N ASN A 110 -0.10 10.51 12.73
CA ASN A 110 -1.11 9.55 13.16
C ASN A 110 -1.07 8.25 12.32
N ALA A 111 -0.94 8.38 11.00
CA ALA A 111 -0.80 7.22 10.11
C ALA A 111 0.51 6.45 10.35
N SER A 112 1.62 7.15 10.59
CA SER A 112 2.92 6.57 10.91
C SER A 112 2.85 5.74 12.21
N ILE A 113 2.24 6.28 13.27
CA ILE A 113 2.05 5.55 14.54
C ILE A 113 1.20 4.29 14.35
N ARG A 114 0.08 4.41 13.62
CA ARG A 114 -0.82 3.27 13.34
C ARG A 114 -0.12 2.18 12.54
N LEU A 115 0.62 2.55 11.50
CA LEU A 115 1.38 1.60 10.69
C LEU A 115 2.48 0.91 11.51
N LYS A 116 3.21 1.65 12.36
CA LYS A 116 4.21 1.07 13.27
C LYS A 116 3.58 0.07 14.25
N SER A 117 2.36 0.33 14.71
CA SER A 117 1.62 -0.61 15.57
C SER A 117 1.33 -1.92 14.84
N LEU A 118 0.80 -1.86 13.61
CA LEU A 118 0.49 -3.05 12.80
C LEU A 118 1.74 -3.91 12.51
N LEU A 119 2.86 -3.27 12.21
CA LEU A 119 4.13 -3.95 11.94
C LEU A 119 4.71 -4.66 13.17
N SER A 120 4.38 -4.17 14.37
CA SER A 120 4.87 -4.76 15.63
C SER A 120 4.26 -6.14 15.91
N ASP A 121 3.10 -6.44 15.33
CA ASP A 121 2.39 -7.71 15.48
C ASP A 121 2.89 -8.82 14.53
N CYS A 122 4.06 -8.65 13.90
CA CYS A 122 4.65 -9.58 12.93
C CYS A 122 3.73 -9.87 11.72
N THR A 123 2.95 -8.86 11.31
CA THR A 123 1.96 -8.98 10.24
C THR A 123 2.54 -8.63 8.88
N ARG A 124 2.07 -9.30 7.83
CA ARG A 124 2.31 -8.88 6.45
C ARG A 124 1.37 -7.72 6.15
N THR A 125 1.91 -6.52 5.99
CA THR A 125 1.12 -5.30 5.80
C THR A 125 1.24 -4.81 4.35
N VAL A 126 0.10 -4.54 3.71
CA VAL A 126 0.06 -3.87 2.39
C VAL A 126 -0.67 -2.55 2.55
N LEU A 127 0.05 -1.45 2.33
CA LEU A 127 -0.50 -0.10 2.40
C LEU A 127 -1.25 0.21 1.11
N ILE A 128 -2.54 0.55 1.19
CA ILE A 128 -3.35 0.88 0.02
C ILE A 128 -3.53 2.40 -0.06
N GLY A 129 -3.00 3.00 -1.13
CA GLY A 129 -3.23 4.41 -1.46
C GLY A 129 -4.26 4.53 -2.57
N HIS A 130 -5.24 5.42 -2.42
CA HIS A 130 -6.20 5.78 -3.47
C HIS A 130 -6.15 7.28 -3.75
N SER A 131 -6.12 7.67 -5.03
CA SER A 131 -6.13 9.08 -5.44
C SER A 131 -5.04 9.88 -4.70
N GLN A 132 -5.34 11.07 -4.18
CA GLN A 132 -4.42 11.88 -3.37
C GLN A 132 -3.80 11.14 -2.16
N GLY A 133 -4.44 10.08 -1.63
CA GLY A 133 -3.89 9.27 -0.54
C GLY A 133 -2.56 8.59 -0.90
N ASN A 134 -2.26 8.44 -2.19
CA ASN A 134 -0.97 7.93 -2.66
C ASN A 134 0.22 8.82 -2.28
N PHE A 135 0.04 10.14 -2.08
CA PHE A 135 1.12 11.01 -1.60
C PHE A 135 1.54 10.64 -0.18
N TYR A 136 0.56 10.47 0.73
CA TYR A 136 0.82 9.99 2.09
C TYR A 136 1.36 8.56 2.09
N ALA A 137 0.80 7.67 1.27
CA ALA A 137 1.26 6.30 1.21
C ALA A 137 2.72 6.20 0.72
N ASN A 138 3.11 6.99 -0.29
CA ASN A 138 4.48 7.09 -0.75
C ASN A 138 5.40 7.63 0.36
N ALA A 139 5.02 8.72 1.03
CA ALA A 139 5.82 9.28 2.12
C ALA A 139 5.97 8.27 3.29
N LEU A 140 4.87 7.63 3.70
CA LEU A 140 4.85 6.66 4.79
C LEU A 140 5.73 5.46 4.49
N VAL A 141 5.60 4.83 3.32
CA VAL A 141 6.40 3.64 3.02
C VAL A 141 7.91 3.97 2.98
N ASN A 142 8.29 5.13 2.46
CA ASN A 142 9.69 5.56 2.44
C ASN A 142 10.20 5.91 3.85
N GLU A 143 9.42 6.57 4.69
CA GLU A 143 9.83 6.84 6.08
C GLU A 143 9.98 5.53 6.88
N ILE A 144 8.95 4.69 6.85
CA ILE A 144 8.84 3.51 7.71
C ILE A 144 9.90 2.47 7.36
N VAL A 145 10.14 2.20 6.07
CA VAL A 145 11.20 1.26 5.65
C VAL A 145 12.59 1.71 6.11
N ASN A 146 12.84 3.02 6.15
CA ASN A 146 14.14 3.56 6.53
C ASN A 146 14.33 3.72 8.05
N THR A 147 13.25 3.83 8.82
CA THR A 147 13.32 4.21 10.24
C THR A 147 12.81 3.14 11.20
N TYR A 148 11.94 2.23 10.76
CA TYR A 148 11.31 1.26 11.64
C TYR A 148 12.23 0.09 11.96
N THR A 149 12.25 -0.26 13.24
CA THR A 149 12.92 -1.41 13.81
C THR A 149 11.89 -2.19 14.61
N TYR A 150 11.80 -3.50 14.37
CA TYR A 150 10.93 -4.40 15.12
C TYR A 150 11.32 -4.42 16.60
N PRO A 151 10.42 -4.87 17.51
CA PRO A 151 10.71 -4.94 18.95
C PRO A 151 11.99 -5.72 19.33
N ASN A 152 12.43 -6.65 18.48
CA ASN A 152 13.64 -7.44 18.67
C ASN A 152 14.92 -6.78 18.12
N GLY A 153 14.86 -5.53 17.63
CA GLY A 153 16.02 -4.77 17.15
C GLY A 153 16.37 -4.98 15.67
N ILE A 154 15.61 -5.81 14.95
CA ILE A 154 15.81 -6.04 13.51
C ILE A 154 15.18 -4.90 12.70
N ARG A 155 15.84 -4.44 11.64
CA ARG A 155 15.30 -3.38 10.76
C ARG A 155 14.28 -3.94 9.77
N LEU A 156 13.27 -3.14 9.46
CA LEU A 156 12.29 -3.48 8.41
C LEU A 156 12.95 -3.68 7.04
N SER A 157 14.01 -2.92 6.73
CA SER A 157 14.76 -3.03 5.48
C SER A 157 15.36 -4.42 5.24
N ASP A 158 15.70 -5.14 6.32
CA ASP A 158 16.38 -6.44 6.24
C ASP A 158 15.36 -7.58 6.07
N TYR A 159 14.15 -7.39 6.61
CA TYR A 159 13.03 -8.34 6.55
C TYR A 159 11.74 -7.57 6.21
N PRO A 160 11.52 -7.23 4.93
CA PRO A 160 10.42 -6.37 4.52
C PRO A 160 9.07 -7.07 4.71
N MET A 161 8.31 -6.60 5.70
CA MET A 161 6.92 -7.00 5.95
C MET A 161 5.92 -5.89 5.62
N LEU A 162 6.38 -4.88 4.87
CA LEU A 162 5.58 -3.77 4.36
C LEU A 162 5.66 -3.72 2.83
N GLY A 163 4.52 -3.74 2.16
CA GLY A 163 4.38 -3.46 0.74
C GLY A 163 3.34 -2.37 0.47
N MET A 164 3.14 -2.00 -0.79
CA MET A 164 2.22 -0.91 -1.15
C MET A 164 1.43 -1.21 -2.44
N MET A 165 0.14 -0.94 -2.42
CA MET A 165 -0.74 -0.98 -3.59
C MET A 165 -1.31 0.42 -3.86
N SER A 166 -1.00 0.97 -5.02
CA SER A 166 -1.50 2.26 -5.49
C SER A 166 -2.70 2.09 -6.42
N ILE A 167 -3.79 2.77 -6.11
CA ILE A 167 -5.00 2.81 -6.93
C ILE A 167 -5.20 4.27 -7.36
N ALA A 168 -5.38 4.50 -8.67
CA ALA A 168 -5.59 5.84 -9.23
C ALA A 168 -4.54 6.86 -8.72
N SER A 169 -3.25 6.57 -8.89
CA SER A 169 -2.19 7.37 -8.27
C SER A 169 -1.87 8.66 -9.05
N PRO A 170 -2.01 9.86 -8.44
CA PRO A 170 -1.56 11.13 -9.02
C PRO A 170 -0.04 11.34 -8.89
N ALA A 171 0.68 10.48 -8.17
CA ALA A 171 2.12 10.59 -8.05
C ALA A 171 2.81 10.11 -9.34
N SER A 172 3.98 10.67 -9.66
CA SER A 172 4.79 10.24 -10.82
C SER A 172 5.51 8.90 -10.59
N SER A 173 5.41 8.32 -9.39
CA SER A 173 5.96 7.00 -9.06
C SER A 173 5.15 6.31 -7.96
N VAL A 174 5.27 4.98 -7.91
CA VAL A 174 4.63 4.12 -6.90
C VAL A 174 5.67 3.78 -5.84
N GLY A 175 5.44 4.20 -4.59
CA GLY A 175 6.35 3.93 -3.47
C GLY A 175 7.69 4.67 -3.53
N GLY A 176 7.90 5.61 -4.46
CA GLY A 176 9.15 6.39 -4.55
C GLY A 176 10.42 5.53 -4.63
N ASN A 177 11.43 5.85 -3.83
CA ASN A 177 12.70 5.09 -3.79
C ASN A 177 12.49 3.65 -3.30
N PHE A 178 11.60 3.43 -2.33
CA PHE A 178 11.24 2.09 -1.89
C PHE A 178 10.72 1.23 -3.06
N GLY A 179 9.76 1.75 -3.83
CA GLY A 179 9.18 1.02 -4.96
C GLY A 179 10.17 0.77 -6.09
N HIS A 180 11.07 1.72 -6.36
CA HIS A 180 12.15 1.54 -7.35
C HIS A 180 13.09 0.39 -6.97
N ASN A 181 13.48 0.30 -5.71
CA ASN A 181 14.39 -0.73 -5.22
C ASN A 181 13.71 -2.08 -4.95
N ASN A 182 12.38 -2.08 -4.77
CA ASN A 182 11.59 -3.26 -4.43
C ASN A 182 10.35 -3.40 -5.35
N PRO A 183 10.53 -3.59 -6.66
CA PRO A 183 9.42 -3.61 -7.62
C PRO A 183 8.42 -4.76 -7.37
N SER A 184 8.83 -5.83 -6.68
CA SER A 184 7.95 -6.94 -6.29
C SER A 184 7.06 -6.62 -5.08
N LEU A 185 7.37 -5.55 -4.34
CA LEU A 185 6.65 -5.12 -3.13
C LEU A 185 5.71 -3.94 -3.38
N VAL A 186 5.59 -3.50 -4.63
CA VAL A 186 4.68 -2.43 -5.04
C VAL A 186 3.76 -2.85 -6.18
N GLY A 187 2.54 -2.34 -6.17
CA GLY A 187 1.55 -2.57 -7.22
C GLY A 187 0.85 -1.27 -7.58
N VAL A 188 0.36 -1.17 -8.82
CA VAL A 188 -0.46 -0.05 -9.26
C VAL A 188 -1.56 -0.48 -10.21
N LEU A 189 -2.73 0.12 -10.05
CA LEU A 189 -3.83 0.03 -11.00
C LEU A 189 -4.52 1.39 -11.16
N THR A 190 -4.62 1.87 -12.40
CA THR A 190 -5.35 3.07 -12.78
C THR A 190 -6.17 2.76 -14.03
N ASN A 191 -7.48 2.99 -13.98
CA ASN A 191 -8.39 2.78 -15.10
C ASN A 191 -8.11 3.80 -16.22
N ASN A 192 -8.25 3.41 -17.48
CA ASN A 192 -8.13 4.32 -18.63
C ASN A 192 -9.34 5.24 -18.83
N ASN A 193 -10.50 4.90 -18.25
CA ASN A 193 -11.70 5.74 -18.21
C ASN A 193 -11.82 6.57 -16.92
N ASP A 194 -10.78 6.57 -16.07
CA ASP A 194 -10.73 7.44 -14.90
C ASP A 194 -10.47 8.89 -15.35
N ILE A 195 -11.55 9.67 -15.45
CA ILE A 195 -11.53 11.05 -15.99
C ILE A 195 -10.67 11.96 -15.11
N VAL A 196 -10.71 11.75 -13.78
CA VAL A 196 -9.90 12.53 -12.83
C VAL A 196 -8.43 12.26 -13.08
N MET A 197 -8.05 10.99 -13.23
CA MET A 197 -6.67 10.60 -13.49
C MET A 197 -6.18 10.96 -14.88
N ALA A 198 -7.06 10.98 -15.90
CA ALA A 198 -6.72 11.49 -17.22
C ALA A 198 -6.33 12.98 -17.14
N ALA A 199 -7.16 13.80 -16.47
CA ALA A 199 -6.85 15.20 -16.26
C ALA A 199 -5.52 15.39 -15.48
N VAL A 200 -5.30 14.64 -14.39
CA VAL A 200 -4.04 14.74 -13.63
C VAL A 200 -2.83 14.34 -14.47
N GLN A 201 -2.93 13.28 -15.28
CA GLN A 201 -1.85 12.84 -16.17
C GLN A 201 -1.49 13.91 -17.20
N ASP A 202 -2.50 14.50 -17.85
CA ASP A 202 -2.31 15.54 -18.87
C ASP A 202 -1.72 16.83 -18.27
N LEU A 203 -2.09 17.16 -17.02
CA LEU A 203 -1.74 18.42 -16.38
C LEU A 203 -0.40 18.39 -15.63
N LEU A 204 -0.18 17.34 -14.84
CA LEU A 204 0.90 17.28 -13.84
C LEU A 204 1.88 16.12 -14.08
N GLY A 205 1.51 15.16 -14.94
CA GLY A 205 2.22 13.92 -15.09
C GLY A 205 2.03 12.99 -13.90
N ALA A 206 1.56 11.78 -14.16
CA ALA A 206 1.38 10.75 -13.14
C ALA A 206 1.71 9.37 -13.72
N VAL A 207 1.68 8.33 -12.87
CA VAL A 207 1.76 6.94 -13.36
C VAL A 207 0.65 6.70 -14.38
N PRO A 208 0.96 6.24 -15.61
CA PRO A 208 -0.04 6.08 -16.66
C PRO A 208 -1.16 5.11 -16.28
N ALA A 209 -2.34 5.33 -16.86
CA ALA A 209 -3.40 4.34 -16.85
C ALA A 209 -2.91 2.98 -17.40
N ASN A 210 -3.26 1.90 -16.72
CA ASN A 210 -2.75 0.57 -17.01
C ASN A 210 -3.82 -0.53 -16.93
N TYR A 211 -5.08 -0.14 -16.91
CA TYR A 211 -6.22 -1.05 -16.96
C TYR A 211 -7.28 -0.54 -17.93
N ASP A 212 -7.70 -1.41 -18.86
CA ASP A 212 -8.78 -1.13 -19.81
C ASP A 212 -10.12 -1.39 -19.14
N ALA A 213 -10.74 -0.33 -18.63
CA ALA A 213 -11.95 -0.38 -17.84
C ALA A 213 -13.19 -0.24 -18.73
N VAL A 214 -14.23 -0.98 -18.36
CA VAL A 214 -15.57 -0.79 -18.93
C VAL A 214 -16.29 0.33 -18.20
N ASP A 215 -17.17 1.02 -18.92
CA ASP A 215 -17.99 2.09 -18.35
C ASP A 215 -18.87 1.59 -17.21
N ASN A 216 -18.91 2.37 -16.14
CA ASN A 216 -19.65 2.07 -14.93
C ASN A 216 -20.80 3.06 -14.74
N LEU A 217 -22.04 2.56 -14.69
CA LEU A 217 -23.22 3.40 -14.46
C LEU A 217 -23.33 3.92 -13.01
N LEU A 218 -22.65 3.27 -12.05
CA LEU A 218 -22.63 3.71 -10.65
C LEU A 218 -21.62 4.83 -10.41
N ASP A 219 -20.57 4.90 -11.23
CA ASP A 219 -19.58 5.96 -11.20
C ASP A 219 -19.10 6.32 -12.61
N ALA A 220 -19.74 7.34 -13.18
CA ALA A 220 -19.40 7.88 -14.50
C ALA A 220 -17.99 8.50 -14.56
N THR A 221 -17.34 8.76 -13.42
CA THR A 221 -15.98 9.33 -13.40
C THR A 221 -14.89 8.28 -13.53
N GLY A 222 -15.21 7.00 -13.30
CA GLY A 222 -14.24 5.91 -13.29
C GLY A 222 -13.23 5.97 -12.12
N HIS A 223 -13.46 6.84 -11.11
CA HIS A 223 -12.46 7.21 -10.10
C HIS A 223 -12.73 6.69 -8.67
N SER A 224 -14.00 6.45 -8.31
CA SER A 224 -14.42 6.00 -6.98
C SER A 224 -13.67 4.72 -6.57
N LEU A 225 -13.07 4.70 -5.37
CA LEU A 225 -12.38 3.52 -4.87
C LEU A 225 -13.32 2.30 -4.87
N ALA A 226 -14.49 2.45 -4.27
CA ALA A 226 -15.45 1.36 -4.17
C ALA A 226 -16.01 0.97 -5.54
N ASP A 227 -16.74 1.87 -6.18
CA ASP A 227 -17.52 1.53 -7.37
C ASP A 227 -16.68 1.27 -8.61
N SER A 228 -15.55 1.95 -8.78
CA SER A 228 -14.73 1.85 -10.00
C SER A 228 -13.56 0.88 -9.88
N TYR A 229 -13.11 0.56 -8.66
CA TYR A 229 -11.94 -0.29 -8.44
C TYR A 229 -12.21 -1.57 -7.63
N LEU A 230 -13.12 -1.55 -6.63
CA LEU A 230 -13.32 -2.71 -5.73
C LEU A 230 -14.60 -3.51 -6.03
N HIS A 231 -15.68 -2.88 -6.46
CA HIS A 231 -16.97 -3.55 -6.73
C HIS A 231 -17.00 -4.24 -8.10
N LEU A 232 -16.25 -3.72 -9.08
CA LEU A 232 -16.17 -4.32 -10.40
C LEU A 232 -15.18 -5.50 -10.39
N HIS A 233 -15.69 -6.69 -10.73
CA HIS A 233 -14.92 -7.94 -10.67
C HIS A 233 -13.59 -7.88 -11.43
N GLY A 234 -13.51 -7.16 -12.56
CA GLY A 234 -12.30 -7.07 -13.37
C GLY A 234 -11.15 -6.39 -12.62
N GLN A 235 -11.33 -5.12 -12.24
CA GLN A 235 -10.37 -4.32 -11.50
C GLN A 235 -10.01 -4.98 -10.18
N ALA A 236 -11.04 -5.40 -9.40
CA ALA A 236 -10.86 -6.01 -8.10
C ALA A 236 -9.98 -7.27 -8.18
N SER A 237 -10.20 -8.12 -9.19
CA SER A 237 -9.37 -9.33 -9.38
C SER A 237 -7.91 -9.00 -9.67
N VAL A 238 -7.64 -7.96 -10.47
CA VAL A 238 -6.26 -7.53 -10.77
C VAL A 238 -5.60 -6.89 -9.54
N ILE A 239 -6.33 -6.04 -8.80
CA ILE A 239 -5.85 -5.48 -7.53
C ILE A 239 -5.52 -6.62 -6.56
N ALA A 240 -6.42 -7.60 -6.41
CA ALA A 240 -6.22 -8.73 -5.51
C ALA A 240 -5.03 -9.59 -5.92
N SER A 241 -4.84 -9.82 -7.22
CA SER A 241 -3.67 -10.53 -7.73
C SER A 241 -2.37 -9.79 -7.41
N LYS A 242 -2.33 -8.46 -7.59
CA LYS A 242 -1.16 -7.64 -7.22
C LYS A 242 -0.92 -7.64 -5.71
N VAL A 243 -1.96 -7.43 -4.90
CA VAL A 243 -1.86 -7.51 -3.43
C VAL A 243 -1.36 -8.89 -3.00
N SER A 244 -1.87 -9.97 -3.59
CA SER A 244 -1.41 -11.33 -3.31
C SER A 244 0.06 -11.52 -3.65
N SER A 245 0.48 -11.04 -4.83
CA SER A 245 1.89 -11.07 -5.24
C SER A 245 2.76 -10.31 -4.24
N ILE A 246 2.40 -9.08 -3.88
CA ILE A 246 3.11 -8.28 -2.88
C ILE A 246 3.19 -9.06 -1.57
N THR A 247 2.05 -9.53 -1.06
CA THR A 247 1.96 -10.27 0.20
C THR A 247 2.85 -11.50 0.18
N THR A 248 2.92 -12.28 -0.91
CA THR A 248 3.80 -13.46 -0.98
C THR A 248 5.30 -13.11 -1.05
N ASN A 249 5.65 -11.95 -1.62
CA ASN A 249 7.04 -11.50 -1.71
C ASN A 249 7.56 -10.82 -0.43
N LEU A 250 6.70 -10.51 0.54
CA LEU A 250 7.14 -10.04 1.85
C LEU A 250 7.96 -11.14 2.55
N TYR A 251 8.97 -10.72 3.33
CA TYR A 251 9.93 -11.64 3.93
C TYR A 251 9.93 -11.50 5.46
N PRO A 252 9.49 -12.53 6.19
CA PRO A 252 9.32 -12.42 7.63
C PRO A 252 10.66 -12.45 8.36
N MET A 253 10.74 -11.69 9.44
CA MET A 253 11.81 -11.80 10.43
C MET A 253 11.98 -13.25 10.93
N PRO A 254 13.11 -13.60 11.56
CA PRO A 254 13.33 -14.93 12.11
C PRO A 254 12.18 -15.35 13.04
N LEU A 255 11.61 -16.54 12.81
CA LEU A 255 10.38 -17.04 13.42
C LEU A 255 10.63 -17.89 14.68
N PHE A 256 11.86 -17.89 15.20
CA PHE A 256 12.27 -18.79 16.29
C PHE A 256 11.37 -18.71 17.52
N GLU A 257 10.90 -17.52 17.90
CA GLU A 257 10.12 -17.34 19.13
C GLU A 257 8.68 -17.88 19.05
N GLN A 258 8.25 -18.45 17.91
CA GLN A 258 6.92 -19.04 17.80
C GLN A 258 6.75 -20.27 18.68
N HIS A 259 7.72 -21.20 18.66
CA HIS A 259 7.58 -22.49 19.37
C HIS A 259 8.90 -22.99 19.97
N PRO A 260 9.00 -23.13 21.31
CA PRO A 260 10.15 -23.79 21.93
C PRO A 260 10.13 -25.31 21.65
N SER A 261 11.31 -25.92 21.61
CA SER A 261 11.49 -27.37 21.46
C SER A 261 12.10 -27.99 22.71
N SER A 262 11.59 -29.16 23.09
CA SER A 262 12.16 -30.00 24.15
C SER A 262 13.35 -30.86 23.69
N SER A 263 13.74 -30.76 22.41
CA SER A 263 14.86 -31.53 21.85
C SER A 263 16.17 -31.27 22.59
N SER A 264 17.08 -32.25 22.59
CA SER A 264 18.45 -32.05 23.06
C SER A 264 19.32 -31.20 22.11
N ALA A 265 18.94 -31.07 20.85
CA ALA A 265 19.72 -30.37 19.82
C ALA A 265 19.05 -29.09 19.30
N ILE A 266 17.72 -29.04 19.29
CA ILE A 266 16.93 -27.90 18.79
C ILE A 266 16.38 -27.13 19.99
N SER A 267 16.51 -25.80 19.98
CA SER A 267 15.97 -24.93 21.01
C SER A 267 14.59 -24.39 20.63
N HIS A 268 14.42 -23.96 19.39
CA HIS A 268 13.20 -23.30 18.92
C HIS A 268 12.94 -23.61 17.44
N ILE A 269 11.67 -23.55 17.06
CA ILE A 269 11.21 -23.72 15.69
C ILE A 269 10.11 -22.70 15.38
N GLY A 270 10.02 -22.30 14.12
CA GLY A 270 8.95 -21.45 13.62
C GLY A 270 8.71 -21.68 12.14
N TYR A 271 7.51 -21.39 11.67
CA TYR A 271 7.12 -21.66 10.29
C TYR A 271 6.19 -20.57 9.75
N SER A 272 6.37 -20.24 8.47
CA SER A 272 5.46 -19.37 7.73
C SER A 272 4.85 -20.13 6.57
N GLU A 273 3.55 -20.42 6.68
CA GLU A 273 2.74 -21.04 5.62
C GLU A 273 2.65 -20.19 4.35
N ILE A 274 2.74 -18.86 4.48
CA ILE A 274 2.62 -17.95 3.32
C ILE A 274 3.86 -18.02 2.42
N SER A 275 5.03 -18.28 3.00
CA SER A 275 6.31 -18.28 2.28
C SER A 275 7.04 -19.63 2.31
N ASP A 276 6.42 -20.67 2.84
CA ASP A 276 7.01 -22.01 3.02
C ASP A 276 8.41 -21.98 3.67
N LEU A 277 8.57 -21.12 4.68
CA LEU A 277 9.83 -20.92 5.40
C LEU A 277 9.78 -21.60 6.75
N LEU A 278 10.73 -22.50 7.00
CA LEU A 278 10.94 -23.15 8.29
C LEU A 278 12.22 -22.64 8.95
N ASP A 279 12.07 -22.01 10.10
CA ASP A 279 13.18 -21.55 10.93
C ASP A 279 13.44 -22.55 12.06
N ILE A 280 14.71 -22.92 12.22
CA ILE A 280 15.16 -23.83 13.29
C ILE A 280 16.36 -23.18 13.99
N ARG A 281 16.21 -22.91 15.29
CA ARG A 281 17.32 -22.52 16.16
C ARG A 281 17.86 -23.75 16.86
N PHE A 282 19.14 -24.05 16.66
CA PHE A 282 19.81 -25.12 17.39
C PHE A 282 20.28 -24.62 18.76
N LYS A 283 20.50 -25.53 19.71
CA LYS A 283 21.14 -25.19 21.00
C LYS A 283 22.61 -24.82 20.81
N HIS A 284 23.23 -25.36 19.76
CA HIS A 284 24.60 -25.09 19.37
C HIS A 284 24.66 -24.93 17.85
N GLY A 285 25.36 -23.90 17.37
CA GLY A 285 25.61 -23.70 15.93
C GLY A 285 24.69 -22.72 15.21
N GLY A 286 23.87 -21.96 15.95
CA GLY A 286 23.07 -20.85 15.42
C GLY A 286 21.67 -21.23 14.92
N GLY A 287 21.06 -20.30 14.20
CA GLY A 287 19.72 -20.41 13.62
C GLY A 287 19.75 -20.45 12.10
N TYR A 288 18.89 -21.30 11.53
CA TYR A 288 18.84 -21.56 10.10
C TYR A 288 17.41 -21.44 9.58
N ARG A 289 17.28 -20.92 8.36
CA ARG A 289 16.05 -20.87 7.59
C ARG A 289 16.11 -21.86 6.45
N TYR A 290 15.10 -22.72 6.36
CA TYR A 290 14.90 -23.70 5.30
C TYR A 290 13.78 -23.22 4.38
N HIS A 291 14.04 -23.24 3.08
CA HIS A 291 13.17 -22.71 2.04
C HIS A 291 12.34 -23.80 1.38
N ASN A 292 11.14 -23.43 0.92
CA ASN A 292 10.19 -24.32 0.22
C ASN A 292 9.87 -25.59 1.00
N VAL A 293 9.72 -25.47 2.33
CA VAL A 293 9.30 -26.59 3.19
C VAL A 293 7.77 -26.65 3.16
N PRO A 294 7.16 -27.73 2.64
CA PRO A 294 5.70 -27.83 2.56
C PRO A 294 5.05 -27.89 3.93
N SER A 295 3.82 -27.39 4.05
CA SER A 295 3.06 -27.38 5.31
C SER A 295 2.90 -28.76 5.93
N GLN A 296 2.76 -29.82 5.12
CA GLN A 296 2.66 -31.20 5.63
C GLN A 296 3.96 -31.67 6.31
N VAL A 297 5.11 -31.17 5.87
CA VAL A 297 6.42 -31.46 6.46
C VAL A 297 6.58 -30.70 7.76
N TRP A 298 6.12 -29.44 7.80
CA TRP A 298 6.00 -28.67 9.04
C TRP A 298 5.10 -29.37 10.06
N ASP A 299 3.88 -29.75 9.70
CA ASP A 299 2.94 -30.41 10.60
C ASP A 299 3.55 -31.68 11.20
N SER A 300 4.14 -32.51 10.35
CA SER A 300 4.79 -33.75 10.76
C SER A 300 6.02 -33.49 11.64
N PHE A 301 6.75 -32.39 11.42
CA PHE A 301 7.89 -31.98 12.24
C PHE A 301 7.44 -31.47 13.61
N TYR A 302 6.48 -30.56 13.62
CA TYR A 302 5.91 -29.92 14.79
C TYR A 302 5.29 -30.93 15.76
N TRP A 303 4.57 -31.94 15.24
CA TRP A 303 3.98 -32.99 16.05
C TRP A 303 4.90 -34.19 16.32
N SER A 304 6.15 -34.16 15.85
CA SER A 304 7.06 -35.29 16.03
C SER A 304 7.49 -35.46 17.49
N THR A 305 7.52 -36.71 17.96
CA THR A 305 8.01 -37.04 19.32
C THR A 305 9.50 -36.76 19.53
N SER A 306 10.26 -36.57 18.44
CA SER A 306 11.67 -36.22 18.46
C SER A 306 12.02 -35.33 17.27
N HIS A 307 11.99 -34.01 17.49
CA HIS A 307 12.34 -33.02 16.47
C HIS A 307 13.73 -33.32 15.86
N GLY A 308 14.73 -33.65 16.67
CA GLY A 308 16.08 -33.96 16.17
C GLY A 308 16.12 -35.18 15.24
N SER A 309 15.40 -36.25 15.58
CA SER A 309 15.32 -37.46 14.74
C SER A 309 14.52 -37.20 13.46
N TYR A 310 13.44 -36.44 13.54
CA TYR A 310 12.67 -36.02 12.37
C TYR A 310 13.50 -35.13 11.44
N PHE A 311 14.13 -34.09 11.99
CA PHE A 311 15.00 -33.16 11.27
C PHE A 311 16.05 -33.90 10.44
N ASN A 312 16.83 -34.77 11.08
CA ASN A 312 17.90 -35.52 10.40
C ASN A 312 17.38 -36.42 9.26
N ARG A 313 16.15 -36.94 9.37
CA ARG A 313 15.59 -37.86 8.37
C ARG A 313 14.83 -37.15 7.26
N ASN A 314 14.19 -36.01 7.54
CA ASN A 314 13.17 -35.42 6.67
C ASN A 314 13.48 -34.00 6.22
N ILE A 315 14.41 -33.29 6.88
CA ILE A 315 14.67 -31.86 6.60
C ILE A 315 16.14 -31.66 6.23
N LYS A 316 17.06 -32.19 7.04
CA LYS A 316 18.49 -32.04 6.84
C LYS A 316 18.89 -32.50 5.44
N ASP A 317 19.62 -31.64 4.73
CA ASP A 317 20.13 -31.86 3.37
C ASP A 317 19.04 -32.11 2.30
N LYS A 318 17.75 -31.87 2.60
CA LYS A 318 16.64 -32.01 1.64
C LYS A 318 16.05 -30.70 1.15
N TYR A 319 16.27 -29.62 1.89
CA TYR A 319 15.79 -28.28 1.55
C TYR A 319 16.97 -27.33 1.46
N ALA A 320 16.87 -26.35 0.57
CA ALA A 320 17.82 -25.24 0.53
C ALA A 320 17.71 -24.46 1.85
N PHE A 321 18.85 -24.05 2.40
CA PHE A 321 18.88 -23.36 3.68
C PHE A 321 19.97 -22.32 3.75
N GLU A 322 19.78 -21.36 4.65
CA GLU A 322 20.74 -20.32 4.97
C GLU A 322 20.85 -20.15 6.49
N LYS A 323 22.01 -19.70 6.97
CA LYS A 323 22.21 -19.34 8.37
C LYS A 323 21.77 -17.89 8.57
N ILE A 324 20.85 -17.65 9.51
CA ILE A 324 20.26 -16.33 9.78
C ILE A 324 20.54 -15.81 11.20
N GLU A 325 21.16 -16.64 12.05
CA GLU A 325 21.59 -16.28 13.41
C GLU A 325 22.84 -17.10 13.76
N ASP A 326 23.81 -16.48 14.45
CA ASP A 326 25.13 -17.09 14.69
C ASP A 326 25.23 -18.11 15.82
#